data_AF-A0A7C7BZ45-F1
#
_entry.id   AF-A0A7C7BZ45-F1
#
_cell.length_a   1.000
_cell.length_b   1.000
_cell.length_c   1.000
_cell.angle_alpha   90.00
_cell.angle_beta   90.00
_cell.angle_gamma   90.00
#
_symmetry.space_group_name_H-M   'P 1'
#
loop_
_entity.id
_entity.type
_entity.pdbx_description
1 polymer ?
#
loop_
_entity_poly.entity_id
_entity_poly.type
_entity_poly.pdbx_seq_one_letter_code
_entity_poly.pdbx_strand_id
1 'polypeptide(L)'
;MASSVREFNPANGEVIWEFKAKPMTSFFSANISGAQRLWSGNTLICEGNRGCLFEVAPDGEIVWEYVNPYLSPHPAFGTTNWIFRAYRYAPDAPQLQGRF
;
A
#
# COMPACT_ATOMS: atom_id res chain seq x y z
N MET A 1 -16.46 3.82 7.28
CA MET A 1 -15.16 4.50 7.06
C MET A 1 -14.46 3.80 5.90
N ALA A 2 -13.62 4.51 5.14
CA ALA A 2 -12.93 3.98 3.96
C ALA A 2 -11.58 4.67 3.77
N SER A 3 -10.60 3.96 3.22
CA SER A 3 -9.33 4.53 2.76
C SER A 3 -9.33 4.64 1.23
N SER A 4 -8.54 5.57 0.70
CA SER A 4 -8.31 5.74 -0.74
C SER A 4 -6.88 6.19 -0.98
N VAL A 5 -6.31 5.83 -2.13
CA VAL A 5 -5.05 6.40 -2.61
C VAL A 5 -5.36 7.39 -3.72
N ARG A 6 -4.79 8.59 -3.64
CA ARG A 6 -5.01 9.67 -4.61
C ARG A 6 -3.69 10.24 -5.07
N GLU A 7 -3.58 10.45 -6.37
CA GLU A 7 -2.53 11.23 -6.99
C GLU A 7 -3.09 12.58 -7.37
N PHE A 8 -2.35 13.65 -7.06
CA PHE A 8 -2.77 15.02 -7.31
C PHE A 8 -1.78 15.70 -8.24
N ASN A 9 -2.28 16.51 -9.15
CA ASN A 9 -1.45 17.46 -9.87
C ASN A 9 -1.03 18.59 -8.91
N PRO A 10 0.28 18.76 -8.64
CA PRO A 10 0.74 19.74 -7.65
C PRO A 10 0.51 21.20 -8.06
N ALA A 11 0.29 21.49 -9.35
CA ALA A 11 0.10 22.84 -9.84
C ALA A 11 -1.31 23.39 -9.55
N ASN A 12 -2.33 22.55 -9.58
CA ASN A 12 -3.74 22.95 -9.47
C ASN A 12 -4.54 22.17 -8.40
N GLY A 13 -3.95 21.13 -7.79
CA GLY A 13 -4.61 20.29 -6.78
C GLY A 13 -5.61 19.28 -7.34
N GLU A 14 -5.69 19.13 -8.66
CA GLU A 14 -6.62 18.20 -9.30
C GLU A 14 -6.23 16.75 -9.01
N VAL A 15 -7.22 15.90 -8.69
CA VAL A 15 -7.01 14.45 -8.56
C VAL A 15 -6.88 13.86 -9.96
N ILE A 16 -5.68 13.39 -10.32
CA ILE A 16 -5.40 12.82 -11.65
C ILE A 16 -5.51 11.29 -11.67
N TRP A 17 -5.48 10.66 -10.50
CA TRP A 17 -5.73 9.24 -10.34
C TRP A 17 -6.23 8.93 -8.93
N GLU A 18 -7.12 7.96 -8.80
CA GLU A 18 -7.64 7.51 -7.52
C GLU A 18 -7.88 6.00 -7.52
N PHE A 19 -7.41 5.34 -6.46
CA PHE A 19 -7.83 3.98 -6.12
C PHE A 19 -8.80 3.98 -4.93
N LYS A 20 -9.94 3.34 -5.15
CA LYS A 20 -10.94 2.98 -4.14
C LYS A 20 -11.29 1.51 -4.30
N ALA A 21 -11.27 0.76 -3.21
CA ALA A 21 -11.68 -0.64 -3.25
C ALA A 21 -13.18 -0.78 -3.54
N LYS A 22 -13.57 -1.96 -4.03
CA LYS A 22 -14.96 -2.33 -4.28
C LYS A 22 -15.22 -3.68 -3.59
N PRO A 23 -16.02 -3.73 -2.52
CA PRO A 23 -16.73 -2.63 -1.85
C PRO A 23 -15.78 -1.67 -1.12
N MET A 24 -16.17 -0.40 -0.99
CA MET A 24 -15.30 0.68 -0.46
C MET A 24 -14.79 0.44 0.96
N THR A 25 -15.49 -0.40 1.74
CA THR A 25 -15.13 -0.76 3.11
C THR A 25 -14.11 -1.90 3.19
N SER A 26 -13.78 -2.56 2.08
CA SER A 26 -12.83 -3.69 2.05
C SER A 26 -11.36 -3.26 2.14
N PHE A 27 -11.10 -1.94 2.08
CA PHE A 27 -9.78 -1.33 2.16
C PHE A 27 -9.86 -0.15 3.14
N PHE A 28 -9.79 -0.46 4.43
CA PHE A 28 -9.80 0.56 5.48
C PHE A 28 -8.74 0.26 6.53
N SER A 29 -7.91 1.26 6.78
CA SER A 29 -6.98 1.27 7.91
C SER A 29 -7.08 2.63 8.58
N ALA A 30 -7.36 2.63 9.88
CA ALA A 30 -7.56 3.84 10.69
C ALA A 30 -6.22 4.53 11.03
N ASN A 31 -5.13 3.77 11.01
CA ASN A 31 -3.77 4.27 11.22
C ASN A 31 -2.80 3.46 10.34
N ILE A 32 -1.52 3.84 10.38
CA ILE A 32 -0.43 3.23 9.59
C ILE A 32 -0.77 3.22 8.09
N SER A 33 -0.06 2.49 7.22
CA SER A 33 -0.24 2.44 5.75
C SER A 33 0.77 3.27 4.94
N GLY A 34 0.67 3.16 3.63
CA GLY A 34 1.48 3.92 2.67
C GLY A 34 1.11 3.59 1.23
N ALA A 35 1.59 4.42 0.30
CA ALA A 35 1.50 4.16 -1.13
C ALA A 35 2.79 4.63 -1.81
N GLN A 36 3.22 3.91 -2.85
CA GLN A 36 4.40 4.23 -3.65
C GLN A 36 4.12 3.93 -5.12
N ARG A 37 4.20 4.95 -5.97
CA ARG A 37 4.26 4.74 -7.43
C ARG A 37 5.58 4.06 -7.77
N LEU A 38 5.50 2.96 -8.50
CA LEU A 38 6.65 2.15 -8.92
C LEU A 38 7.12 2.55 -10.32
N TRP A 39 8.34 2.14 -10.67
CA TRP A 39 8.95 2.37 -11.98
C TRP A 39 8.18 1.69 -13.13
N SER A 40 7.37 0.65 -12.84
CA SER A 40 6.49 0.01 -13.81
C SER A 40 5.23 0.83 -14.15
N GLY A 41 4.96 1.90 -13.39
CA GLY A 41 3.70 2.65 -13.46
C GLY A 41 2.62 2.13 -12.49
N ASN A 42 2.77 0.92 -11.95
CA ASN A 42 1.89 0.39 -10.91
C ASN A 42 2.08 1.13 -9.58
N THR A 43 1.13 0.99 -8.67
CA THR A 43 1.19 1.57 -7.33
C THR A 43 1.22 0.47 -6.28
N LEU A 44 2.28 0.40 -5.49
CA LEU A 44 2.31 -0.42 -4.27
C LEU A 44 1.52 0.29 -3.19
N ILE A 45 0.60 -0.43 -2.54
CA ILE A 45 -0.24 0.06 -1.46
C ILE A 45 -0.04 -0.84 -0.24
N CYS A 46 0.09 -0.23 0.93
CA CYS A 46 0.15 -0.90 2.22
C CYS A 46 -1.15 -0.64 2.98
N GLU A 47 -1.99 -1.66 3.15
CA GLU A 47 -3.15 -1.64 4.06
C GLU A 47 -2.69 -2.09 5.45
N GLY A 48 -2.26 -1.11 6.26
CA GLY A 48 -1.46 -1.43 7.44
C GLY A 48 -2.21 -2.21 8.54
N ASN A 49 -3.49 -1.91 8.81
CA ASN A 49 -4.24 -2.62 9.86
C ASN A 49 -4.65 -4.05 9.47
N ARG A 50 -4.68 -4.37 8.18
CA ARG A 50 -4.90 -5.75 7.69
C ARG A 50 -3.59 -6.51 7.52
N GLY A 51 -2.45 -5.82 7.65
CA GLY A 51 -1.15 -6.39 7.34
C GLY A 51 -1.03 -6.82 5.88
N CYS A 52 -1.73 -6.14 4.96
CA CYS A 52 -1.77 -6.50 3.55
C CYS A 52 -0.98 -5.49 2.72
N LEU A 53 -0.18 -5.99 1.78
CA LEU A 53 0.49 -5.23 0.74
C LEU A 53 -0.08 -5.68 -0.60
N PHE A 54 -0.39 -4.75 -1.48
CA PHE A 54 -0.87 -5.10 -2.81
C PHE A 54 -0.41 -4.10 -3.86
N GLU A 55 -0.32 -4.55 -5.10
CA GLU A 55 0.08 -3.74 -6.23
C GLU A 55 -1.10 -3.52 -7.17
N VAL A 56 -1.30 -2.27 -7.55
CA VAL A 56 -2.43 -1.85 -8.39
C VAL A 56 -1.91 -1.30 -9.72
N ALA A 57 -2.42 -1.82 -10.83
CA ALA A 57 -2.16 -1.31 -12.17
C ALA A 57 -2.84 0.06 -12.39
N PRO A 58 -2.41 0.88 -13.36
CA PRO A 58 -2.99 2.21 -13.59
C PRO A 58 -4.50 2.24 -13.82
N ASP A 59 -5.07 1.15 -14.35
CA ASP A 59 -6.51 0.96 -14.57
C ASP A 59 -7.29 0.57 -13.30
N GLY A 60 -6.59 0.31 -12.19
CA GLY A 60 -7.17 -0.05 -10.91
C GLY A 60 -7.21 -1.56 -10.63
N GLU A 61 -6.70 -2.41 -11.51
CA GLU A 61 -6.61 -3.86 -11.26
C GLU A 61 -5.56 -4.18 -10.18
N ILE A 62 -5.91 -5.05 -9.23
CA ILE A 62 -4.92 -5.58 -8.26
C ILE A 62 -4.18 -6.74 -8.94
N VAL A 63 -2.89 -6.57 -9.19
CA VAL A 63 -2.07 -7.53 -9.95
C VAL A 63 -1.14 -8.36 -9.07
N TRP A 64 -1.02 -8.01 -7.79
CA TRP A 64 -0.24 -8.75 -6.81
C TRP A 64 -0.73 -8.45 -5.39
N GLU A 65 -0.68 -9.44 -4.50
CA GLU A 65 -1.06 -9.31 -3.09
C GLU A 65 -0.13 -10.15 -2.20
N TYR A 66 0.13 -9.62 -1.00
CA TYR A 66 0.79 -10.31 0.11
C TYR A 66 0.12 -9.96 1.42
N VAL A 67 -0.19 -10.97 2.23
CA VAL A 67 -0.70 -10.80 3.59
C VAL A 67 0.37 -11.27 4.56
N ASN A 68 0.72 -10.42 5.53
CA ASN A 68 1.67 -10.77 6.58
C ASN A 68 1.17 -11.99 7.38
N PRO A 69 1.88 -13.13 7.34
CA PRO A 69 1.48 -14.33 8.07
C PRO A 69 1.89 -14.28 9.54
N TYR A 70 2.72 -13.30 9.94
CA TYR A 70 3.25 -13.19 11.28
C TYR A 70 2.30 -12.38 12.18
N LEU A 71 1.83 -13.05 13.23
CA LEU A 71 0.92 -12.50 14.22
C LEU A 71 1.67 -12.13 15.50
N SER A 72 1.35 -10.96 16.06
CA SER A 72 1.96 -10.43 17.28
C SER A 72 0.88 -9.91 18.24
N PRO A 73 1.05 -10.11 19.56
CA PRO A 73 0.15 -9.54 20.55
C PRO A 73 0.27 -8.01 20.56
N HIS A 74 -0.87 -7.33 20.64
CA HIS A 74 -1.01 -5.89 20.74
C HIS A 74 -1.88 -5.56 21.97
N PRO A 75 -1.41 -4.70 22.89
CA PRO A 75 -2.07 -4.48 24.18
C PRO A 75 -3.51 -3.96 24.07
N ALA A 76 -3.83 -3.21 23.01
CA ALA A 76 -5.16 -2.65 22.78
C ALA A 76 -6.03 -3.40 21.74
N PHE A 77 -5.43 -4.27 20.92
CA PHE A 77 -6.11 -4.84 19.72
C PHE A 77 -6.02 -6.37 19.65
N GLY A 78 -5.58 -7.03 20.73
CA GLY A 78 -5.49 -8.49 20.80
C GLY A 78 -4.32 -9.01 19.99
N THR A 79 -4.56 -9.76 18.92
CA THR A 79 -3.50 -10.27 18.04
C THR A 79 -3.59 -9.58 16.68
N THR A 80 -2.47 -9.07 16.18
CA THR A 80 -2.41 -8.28 14.95
C THR A 80 -1.29 -8.74 14.04
N ASN A 81 -1.41 -8.50 12.74
CA ASN A 81 -0.34 -8.72 11.75
C ASN A 81 0.08 -7.38 11.09
N TRP A 82 -0.07 -6.27 11.81
CA TRP A 82 0.01 -4.93 11.25
C TRP A 82 1.35 -4.63 10.57
N ILE A 83 1.29 -3.92 9.45
CA ILE A 83 2.47 -3.39 8.75
C ILE A 83 2.44 -1.87 8.81
N PHE A 84 3.47 -1.27 9.42
CA PHE A 84 3.58 0.19 9.52
C PHE A 84 3.66 0.85 8.13
N ARG A 85 4.61 0.40 7.31
CA ARG A 85 4.87 0.88 5.95
C ARG A 85 5.66 -0.17 5.16
N ALA A 86 5.52 -0.16 3.84
CA ALA A 86 6.37 -0.90 2.92
C ALA A 86 6.88 0.02 1.80
N TYR A 87 8.06 -0.34 1.26
CA TYR A 87 8.64 0.23 0.06
C TYR A 87 9.10 -0.91 -0.84
N ARG A 88 8.99 -0.72 -2.15
CA ARG A 88 9.56 -1.61 -3.15
C ARG A 88 10.60 -0.84 -3.96
N TYR A 89 11.78 -1.43 -4.06
CA TYR A 89 12.91 -0.90 -4.82
C TYR A 89 12.97 -1.54 -6.20
N ALA A 90 13.42 -0.78 -7.19
CA ALA A 90 13.72 -1.31 -8.51
C ALA A 90 14.81 -2.39 -8.41
N PRO A 91 14.82 -3.41 -9.30
CA PRO A 91 15.83 -4.47 -9.25
C PRO A 91 17.28 -3.96 -9.29
N ASP A 92 17.50 -2.85 -9.99
CA ASP A 92 18.79 -2.17 -10.16
C ASP A 92 19.01 -1.01 -9.18
N ALA A 93 18.12 -0.82 -8.20
CA ALA A 93 18.17 0.32 -7.30
C ALA A 93 19.48 0.35 -6.48
N PRO A 94 20.13 1.51 -6.31
CA PRO A 94 21.38 1.63 -5.56
C PRO A 94 21.31 1.07 -4.13
N GLN A 95 20.14 1.10 -3.50
CA GLN A 95 19.88 0.57 -2.15
C GLN A 95 20.09 -0.94 -2.05
N LEU A 96 20.04 -1.65 -3.17
CA LEU A 96 20.18 -3.10 -3.27
C LEU A 96 21.60 -3.54 -3.68
N GLN A 97 22.48 -2.62 -4.08
CA GLN A 97 23.84 -2.95 -4.51
C GLN A 97 24.68 -3.52 -3.36
N GLY A 98 25.41 -4.62 -3.63
CA GLY A 98 26.30 -5.27 -2.66
C GLY A 98 25.58 -6.02 -1.52
N ARG A 99 24.28 -6.26 -1.64
CA ARG A 99 23.46 -6.97 -0.63
C ARG A 99 23.10 -8.41 -1.01
N PHE A 100 23.62 -8.90 -2.14
CA PHE A 100 23.41 -10.24 -2.67
C PHE A 100 24.74 -10.80 -3.18
#